data_AF-K0KVN4-F1
#
_entry.id   AF-K0KVN4-F1
#
_cell.length_a   1.000
_cell.length_b   1.000
_cell.length_c   1.000
_cell.angle_alpha   90.00
_cell.angle_beta   90.00
_cell.angle_gamma   90.00
#
_symmetry.space_group_name_H-M   'P 1'
#
loop_
_entity.id
_entity.type
_entity.pdbx_description
1 polymer ?
#
loop_
_entity_poly.entity_id
_entity_poly.type
_entity_poly.pdbx_seq_one_letter_code
_entity_poly.pdbx_strand_id
1 'polypeptide(L)'
;MSTQTFNFSNSCDLEVHTSPFGISGIYIKVENSDSVGIGSTMGRLTGHTSGKLHYNKNEDLVNTKFKLYGLIEDKDILRIDFVKILDPRNGTNNEGDKTNDGKKEGEVKKEEDSDEKPTEVKSENPGDEGYEVPDLVFRGKAPVGRPDVVEPFIGIFSFEKSS
;
A
#
# COMPACT_ATOMS: atom_id res chain seq x y z
N MET A 1 -3.56 19.67 3.92
CA MET A 1 -3.63 18.23 4.22
C MET A 1 -4.87 17.67 3.56
N SER A 2 -4.71 16.74 2.62
CA SER A 2 -5.86 16.02 2.04
C SER A 2 -6.53 15.19 3.13
N THR A 3 -7.86 15.27 3.22
CA THR A 3 -8.62 14.53 4.23
C THR A 3 -9.08 13.22 3.59
N GLN A 4 -8.38 12.12 3.86
CA GLN A 4 -8.78 10.79 3.39
C GLN A 4 -9.93 10.27 4.26
N THR A 5 -11.02 9.85 3.63
CA THR A 5 -12.17 9.23 4.32
C THR A 5 -12.08 7.72 4.17
N PHE A 6 -12.35 7.00 5.27
CA PHE A 6 -12.31 5.54 5.31
C PHE A 6 -13.70 4.96 5.56
N ASN A 7 -14.09 3.96 4.78
CA ASN A 7 -15.38 3.27 4.93
C ASN A 7 -15.38 2.27 6.09
N PHE A 8 -14.24 1.62 6.34
CA PHE A 8 -14.09 0.55 7.31
C PHE A 8 -12.93 0.82 8.26
N SER A 9 -13.04 0.28 9.48
CA SER A 9 -11.99 0.32 10.47
C SER A 9 -12.08 -0.90 11.40
N ASN A 10 -11.03 -1.71 11.42
CA ASN A 10 -10.91 -2.85 12.31
C ASN A 10 -9.76 -2.63 13.29
N SER A 11 -9.94 -3.07 14.53
CA SER A 11 -8.82 -3.26 15.44
C SER A 11 -7.88 -4.33 14.89
N CYS A 12 -6.59 -4.19 15.17
CA CYS A 12 -5.58 -5.16 14.76
C CYS A 12 -4.35 -5.09 15.65
N ASP A 13 -3.66 -6.21 15.74
CA ASP A 13 -2.35 -6.32 16.37
C ASP A 13 -1.25 -6.34 15.31
N LEU A 14 -0.20 -5.57 15.56
CA LEU A 14 0.97 -5.40 14.70
C LEU A 14 2.21 -5.85 15.46
N GLU A 15 2.96 -6.75 14.87
CA GLU A 15 4.26 -7.21 15.37
C GLU A 15 5.34 -6.94 14.34
N VAL A 16 6.46 -6.37 14.79
CA VAL A 16 7.64 -6.16 13.96
C VAL A 16 8.84 -6.82 14.64
N HIS A 17 9.53 -7.70 13.92
CA HIS A 17 10.70 -8.41 14.40
C HIS A 17 11.92 -8.06 13.57
N THR A 18 12.81 -7.24 14.13
CA THR A 18 14.07 -6.87 13.46
C THR A 18 15.09 -8.00 13.52
N SER A 19 15.66 -8.35 12.37
CA SER A 19 16.82 -9.26 12.29
C SER A 19 18.15 -8.51 12.44
N PRO A 20 19.24 -9.21 12.82
CA PRO A 20 20.58 -8.62 12.88
C PRO A 20 21.09 -8.05 11.55
N PHE A 21 20.48 -8.41 10.43
CA PHE A 21 20.89 -7.98 9.08
C PHE A 21 20.12 -6.74 8.59
N GLY A 22 19.34 -6.09 9.46
CA GLY A 22 18.61 -4.87 9.11
C GLY A 22 17.34 -5.10 8.28
N ILE A 23 16.89 -6.36 8.17
CA ILE A 23 15.59 -6.72 7.60
C ILE A 23 14.67 -7.12 8.75
N SER A 24 13.50 -6.50 8.83
CA SER A 24 12.49 -6.78 9.82
C SER A 24 11.31 -7.52 9.19
N GLY A 25 10.83 -8.59 9.84
CA GLY A 25 9.53 -9.19 9.52
C GLY A 25 8.41 -8.35 10.14
N ILE A 26 7.30 -8.19 9.43
CA ILE A 26 6.11 -7.49 9.91
C ILE A 26 4.90 -8.42 9.78
N TYR A 27 4.10 -8.48 10.84
CA TYR A 27 2.92 -9.33 10.95
C TYR A 27 1.76 -8.49 11.44
N ILE A 28 0.60 -8.59 10.78
CA ILE A 28 -0.63 -7.95 11.25
C ILE A 28 -1.74 -8.99 11.37
N LYS A 29 -2.49 -8.94 12.47
CA LYS A 29 -3.69 -9.75 12.66
C LYS A 29 -4.89 -8.84 12.79
N VAL A 30 -5.83 -8.94 11.86
CA VAL A 30 -7.05 -8.12 11.86
C VAL A 30 -8.10 -8.77 12.76
N GLU A 31 -8.63 -8.04 13.74
CA GLU A 31 -9.67 -8.56 14.61
C GLU A 31 -10.98 -8.78 13.85
N ASN A 32 -11.68 -9.86 14.21
CA ASN A 32 -12.95 -10.28 13.61
C ASN A 32 -12.87 -10.51 12.09
N SER A 33 -11.68 -10.88 11.60
CA SER A 33 -11.41 -11.21 10.21
C SER A 33 -10.55 -12.48 10.14
N ASP A 34 -10.69 -13.23 9.06
CA ASP A 34 -9.78 -14.30 8.68
C ASP A 34 -8.49 -13.78 8.02
N SER A 35 -8.39 -12.48 7.76
CA SER A 35 -7.21 -11.87 7.13
C SER A 35 -6.04 -11.72 8.10
N VAL A 36 -4.89 -12.26 7.69
CA VAL A 36 -3.59 -12.07 8.33
C VAL A 36 -2.65 -11.46 7.30
N GLY A 37 -1.89 -10.45 7.68
CA GLY A 37 -0.91 -9.84 6.81
C GLY A 37 0.52 -10.15 7.23
N ILE A 38 1.37 -10.37 6.25
CA ILE A 38 2.78 -10.71 6.43
C ILE A 38 3.61 -9.89 5.46
N GLY A 39 4.75 -9.40 5.92
CA GLY A 39 5.67 -8.67 5.06
C GLY A 39 7.07 -8.55 5.63
N SER A 40 7.86 -7.73 4.95
CA SER A 40 9.21 -7.38 5.36
C SER A 40 9.49 -5.90 5.15
N THR A 41 10.35 -5.32 5.99
CA THR A 41 10.78 -3.92 5.89
C THR A 41 12.24 -3.76 6.26
N MET A 42 12.91 -2.71 5.78
CA MET A 42 14.28 -2.36 6.16
C MET A 42 14.37 -1.45 7.40
N GLY A 43 13.24 -1.18 8.07
CA GLY A 43 13.19 -0.32 9.26
C GLY A 43 13.76 -0.98 10.53
N ARG A 44 14.38 -0.17 11.40
CA ARG A 44 14.85 -0.56 12.75
C ARG A 44 13.76 -0.49 13.83
N LEU A 45 12.51 -0.73 13.43
CA LEU A 45 11.40 -0.82 14.36
C LEU A 45 11.24 -2.26 14.81
N THR A 46 11.20 -2.50 16.12
CA THR A 46 10.91 -3.81 16.70
C THR A 46 9.88 -3.65 17.81
N GLY A 47 9.03 -4.66 17.96
CA GLY A 47 8.06 -4.74 19.05
C GLY A 47 6.63 -4.97 18.58
N HIS A 48 5.74 -4.98 19.55
CA HIS A 48 4.32 -5.23 19.38
C HIS A 48 3.52 -3.96 19.68
N THR A 49 2.47 -3.71 18.90
CA THR A 49 1.49 -2.66 19.17
C THR A 49 0.12 -3.02 18.62
N SER A 50 -0.93 -2.52 19.26
CA SER A 50 -2.30 -2.64 18.77
C SER A 50 -2.76 -1.30 18.20
N GLY A 51 -3.60 -1.35 17.18
CA GLY A 51 -4.08 -0.16 16.48
C GLY A 51 -5.31 -0.43 15.65
N LYS A 52 -5.58 0.49 14.73
CA LYS A 52 -6.68 0.38 13.77
C LYS A 52 -6.14 0.29 12.36
N LEU A 53 -6.66 -0.66 11.61
CA LEU A 53 -6.51 -0.74 10.17
C LEU A 53 -7.71 -0.04 9.54
N HIS A 54 -7.46 1.04 8.82
CA HIS A 54 -8.45 1.84 8.11
C HIS A 54 -8.40 1.51 6.63
N TYR A 55 -9.56 1.23 6.03
CA TYR A 55 -9.60 0.82 4.62
C TYR A 55 -10.93 1.11 3.93
N ASN A 56 -10.90 1.16 2.60
CA ASN A 56 -12.07 1.45 1.77
C ASN A 56 -12.69 0.23 1.08
N LYS A 57 -11.92 -0.85 0.91
CA LYS A 57 -12.30 -2.05 0.13
C LYS A 57 -11.86 -3.31 0.87
N ASN A 58 -12.76 -4.27 1.09
CA ASN A 58 -12.41 -5.53 1.77
C ASN A 58 -11.47 -6.40 0.93
N GLU A 59 -11.54 -6.24 -0.40
CA GLU A 59 -10.72 -6.95 -1.38
C GLU A 59 -9.22 -6.67 -1.18
N ASP A 60 -8.89 -5.52 -0.59
CA ASP A 60 -7.51 -5.13 -0.29
C ASP A 60 -6.89 -5.99 0.82
N LEU A 61 -7.72 -6.68 1.61
CA LEU A 61 -7.29 -7.59 2.68
C LEU A 61 -7.18 -9.05 2.19
N VAL A 62 -7.16 -9.29 0.88
CA VAL A 62 -7.05 -10.62 0.28
C VAL A 62 -6.14 -10.59 -0.95
N ASN A 63 -5.06 -11.38 -0.96
CA ASN A 63 -4.16 -11.59 -2.10
C ASN A 63 -3.63 -10.29 -2.74
N THR A 64 -3.60 -9.20 -1.98
CA THR A 64 -3.13 -7.90 -2.46
C THR A 64 -1.74 -7.63 -1.90
N LYS A 65 -0.84 -7.12 -2.75
CA LYS A 65 0.53 -6.76 -2.39
C LYS A 65 0.68 -5.26 -2.29
N PHE A 66 1.41 -4.82 -1.27
CA PHE A 66 1.61 -3.42 -0.97
C PHE A 66 3.09 -3.10 -0.79
N LYS A 67 3.48 -1.91 -1.22
CA LYS A 67 4.65 -1.20 -0.72
C LYS A 67 4.23 -0.49 0.56
N LEU A 68 4.98 -0.69 1.63
CA LEU A 68 4.74 -0.03 2.90
C LEU A 68 5.54 1.26 2.98
N TYR A 69 4.93 2.27 3.60
CA TYR A 69 5.66 3.41 4.13
C TYR A 69 5.28 3.65 5.59
N GLY A 70 6.23 3.45 6.49
CA GLY A 70 6.05 3.74 7.91
C GLY A 70 6.55 5.13 8.26
N LEU A 71 5.80 5.87 9.07
CA LEU A 71 6.24 7.14 9.67
C LEU A 71 5.67 7.29 11.08
N ILE A 72 6.31 8.12 11.90
CA ILE A 72 5.79 8.53 13.20
C ILE A 72 5.09 9.89 13.03
N GLU A 73 3.79 9.91 13.27
CA GLU A 73 2.99 11.14 13.38
C GLU A 73 3.14 11.76 14.78
N ASP A 74 2.55 12.94 14.98
CA ASP A 74 2.53 13.59 16.29
C ASP A 74 2.00 12.66 17.39
N LYS A 75 2.51 12.85 18.62
CA LYS A 75 2.10 12.08 19.82
C LYS A 75 2.40 10.58 19.74
N ASP A 76 3.52 10.19 19.12
CA ASP A 76 4.02 8.81 19.14
C ASP A 76 3.06 7.80 18.46
N ILE A 77 2.39 8.26 17.40
CA ILE A 77 1.51 7.42 16.59
C ILE A 77 2.31 6.87 15.42
N LEU A 78 2.44 5.56 15.37
CA LEU A 78 2.94 4.86 14.19
C LEU A 78 1.82 4.80 13.15
N ARG A 79 2.10 5.37 11.98
CA ARG A 79 1.29 5.22 10.79
C ARG A 79 2.03 4.38 9.76
N ILE A 80 1.34 3.43 9.16
CA ILE A 80 1.84 2.65 8.02
C ILE A 80 0.87 2.81 6.87
N ASP A 81 1.37 3.35 5.77
CA ASP A 81 0.66 3.51 4.51
C ASP A 81 0.89 2.29 3.61
N PHE A 82 -0.19 1.70 3.10
CA PHE A 82 -0.15 0.52 2.24
C PHE A 82 -0.46 0.94 0.79
N VAL A 83 0.58 1.13 -0.01
CA VAL A 83 0.46 1.54 -1.41
C VAL A 83 0.41 0.30 -2.30
N LYS A 84 -0.70 0.08 -3.00
CA LYS A 84 -0.89 -1.11 -3.85
C LYS A 84 0.19 -1.21 -4.92
N ILE A 85 0.78 -2.39 -5.04
CA ILE A 85 1.63 -2.73 -6.17
C ILE A 85 0.71 -3.31 -7.23
N LEU A 86 0.50 -2.57 -8.33
CA LEU A 86 -0.25 -3.08 -9.47
C LEU A 86 0.52 -4.28 -10.04
N ASP A 87 -0.09 -5.46 -10.05
CA ASP A 87 0.49 -6.61 -10.76
C ASP A 87 0.27 -6.38 -12.27
N PRO A 88 1.33 -6.17 -13.07
CA PRO A 88 1.18 -5.94 -14.51
C PRO A 88 0.54 -7.13 -15.24
N ARG A 89 0.40 -8.29 -14.58
CA ARG A 89 -0.26 -9.48 -15.15
C ARG A 89 -1.79 -9.48 -15.02
N ASN A 90 -2.36 -8.59 -14.19
CA ASN A 90 -3.80 -8.41 -14.06
C ASN A 90 -4.30 -7.16 -14.81
N GLY A 91 -3.75 -6.92 -16.00
CA GLY A 91 -4.37 -6.02 -16.97
C GLY A 91 -5.71 -6.60 -17.40
N THR A 92 -6.80 -6.12 -16.80
CA THR A 92 -8.15 -6.32 -17.34
C THR A 92 -8.25 -5.55 -18.65
N ASN A 93 -7.86 -6.20 -19.75
CA ASN A 93 -8.25 -5.81 -21.09
C ASN A 93 -9.76 -6.06 -21.21
N ASN A 94 -10.57 -5.09 -20.79
CA ASN A 94 -11.93 -4.96 -21.26
C ASN A 94 -11.89 -4.20 -22.60
N GLU A 95 -11.46 -4.88 -23.65
CA GLU A 95 -11.80 -4.49 -25.02
C GLU A 95 -12.26 -5.73 -25.78
N GLY A 96 -13.33 -5.53 -26.56
CA GLY A 96 -14.26 -6.57 -26.96
C GLY A 96 -13.69 -7.62 -27.90
N ASP A 97 -14.30 -8.79 -27.76
CA ASP A 97 -14.45 -9.81 -28.78
C ASP A 97 -14.70 -9.19 -30.17
N LYS A 98 -13.69 -9.25 -31.05
CA LYS A 98 -13.85 -9.44 -32.49
C LYS A 98 -12.67 -10.24 -33.05
N THR A 99 -12.98 -11.45 -33.46
CA THR A 99 -12.22 -12.29 -34.38
C THR A 99 -12.01 -11.60 -35.74
N ASN A 100 -10.78 -11.59 -36.27
CA ASN A 100 -10.41 -12.21 -37.57
C ASN A 100 -9.02 -11.81 -38.08
N ASP A 101 -8.38 -12.81 -38.69
CA ASP A 101 -7.13 -12.79 -39.47
C ASP A 101 -7.10 -11.78 -40.63
N GLY A 102 -5.90 -11.29 -40.97
CA GLY A 102 -5.52 -11.00 -42.36
C GLY A 102 -4.96 -9.61 -42.72
N LYS A 103 -3.63 -9.45 -42.59
CA LYS A 103 -2.67 -8.75 -43.48
C LYS A 103 -3.19 -7.75 -44.55
N LYS A 104 -2.78 -6.47 -44.47
CA LYS A 104 -2.10 -5.69 -45.55
C LYS A 104 -1.69 -4.26 -45.13
N GLU A 105 -0.61 -3.80 -45.76
CA GLU A 105 0.11 -2.54 -45.62
C GLU A 105 -0.63 -1.30 -46.17
N GLY A 106 -0.34 -0.12 -45.62
CA GLY A 106 -0.27 1.13 -46.40
C GLY A 106 -1.05 2.34 -45.88
N GLU A 107 -0.33 3.46 -45.79
CA GLU A 107 -0.75 4.88 -45.79
C GLU A 107 -1.02 5.65 -44.48
N VAL A 108 -0.29 6.77 -44.41
CA VAL A 108 -0.23 7.80 -43.39
C VAL A 108 -1.34 8.84 -43.63
N LYS A 109 -2.04 9.24 -42.57
CA LYS A 109 -2.59 10.60 -42.43
C LYS A 109 -2.41 11.11 -40.99
N LYS A 110 -1.87 12.33 -40.90
CA LYS A 110 -1.82 13.20 -39.71
C LYS A 110 -3.15 13.95 -39.55
N GLU A 111 -3.50 14.25 -38.31
CA GLU A 111 -4.23 15.41 -37.74
C GLU A 111 -4.86 14.90 -36.43
N GLU A 112 -4.26 15.20 -35.27
CA GLU A 112 -4.35 16.43 -34.47
C GLU A 112 -5.40 16.30 -33.35
N ASP A 113 -4.87 16.47 -32.13
CA ASP A 113 -5.48 17.17 -31.01
C ASP A 113 -6.59 16.49 -30.20
N SER A 114 -6.18 15.88 -29.09
CA SER A 114 -6.95 15.97 -27.84
C SER A 114 -5.98 15.98 -26.68
N ASP A 115 -5.90 17.14 -26.04
CA ASP A 115 -5.20 17.44 -24.78
C ASP A 115 -5.36 16.33 -23.72
N GLU A 116 -4.47 15.34 -23.70
CA GLU A 116 -4.18 14.61 -22.48
C GLU A 116 -3.33 15.53 -21.60
N LYS A 117 -4.04 16.31 -20.79
CA LYS A 117 -3.51 17.00 -19.63
C LYS A 117 -2.55 16.05 -18.90
N PRO A 118 -1.28 16.39 -18.67
CA PRO A 118 -0.36 15.50 -17.97
C PRO A 118 -0.99 15.13 -16.63
N THR A 119 -1.34 13.86 -16.45
CA THR A 119 -1.67 13.32 -15.13
C THR A 119 -0.48 13.64 -14.24
N GLU A 120 -0.67 14.59 -13.32
CA GLU A 120 0.32 14.94 -12.31
C GLU A 120 0.84 13.64 -11.70
N VAL A 121 2.17 13.48 -11.75
CA VAL A 121 2.84 12.34 -11.12
C VAL A 121 2.52 12.46 -9.63
N LYS A 122 1.59 11.63 -9.15
CA LYS A 122 1.27 11.55 -7.73
C LYS A 122 2.57 11.25 -7.01
N SER A 123 2.94 12.07 -6.02
CA SER A 123 4.15 11.77 -5.27
C SER A 123 4.04 10.37 -4.68
N GLU A 124 5.11 9.60 -4.82
CA GLU A 124 5.22 8.24 -4.33
C GLU A 124 5.64 8.18 -2.84
N ASN A 125 6.13 9.27 -2.26
CA ASN A 125 6.71 9.28 -0.92
C ASN A 125 5.89 10.12 0.07
N PRO A 126 5.55 9.57 1.25
CA PRO A 126 4.86 10.35 2.27
C PRO A 126 5.68 11.59 2.67
N GLY A 127 5.05 12.76 2.61
CA GLY A 127 5.65 14.05 3.01
C GLY A 127 5.98 14.98 1.86
N ASP A 128 6.00 14.48 0.62
CA ASP A 128 6.20 15.31 -0.57
C ASP A 128 4.93 16.13 -0.92
N GLU A 129 5.13 17.24 -1.62
CA GLU A 129 4.01 18.02 -2.18
C GLU A 129 3.21 17.15 -3.16
N GLY A 130 1.89 17.09 -2.95
CA GLY A 130 1.00 16.25 -3.76
C GLY A 130 0.90 14.79 -3.34
N TYR A 131 1.51 14.36 -2.22
CA TYR A 131 1.31 13.01 -1.69
C TYR A 131 -0.15 12.79 -1.25
N GLU A 132 -0.76 11.71 -1.75
CA GLU A 132 -2.09 11.26 -1.37
C GLU A 132 -2.01 10.06 -0.42
N VAL A 133 -2.70 10.15 0.72
CA VAL A 133 -2.81 9.03 1.66
C VAL A 133 -3.55 7.86 0.98
N PRO A 134 -3.02 6.62 1.04
CA PRO A 134 -3.65 5.50 0.36
C PRO A 134 -4.97 5.06 1.01
N ASP A 135 -5.70 4.22 0.27
CA ASP A 135 -6.98 3.63 0.69
C ASP A 135 -6.87 2.59 1.81
N LEU A 136 -5.65 2.26 2.27
CA LEU A 136 -5.36 1.32 3.34
C LEU A 136 -4.24 1.85 4.22
N VAL A 137 -4.53 2.07 5.51
CA VAL A 137 -3.62 2.68 6.47
C VAL A 137 -3.76 2.02 7.83
N PHE A 138 -2.64 1.64 8.45
CA PHE A 138 -2.59 1.30 9.87
C PHE A 138 -2.25 2.53 10.69
N ARG A 139 -2.94 2.72 11.82
CA ARG A 139 -2.58 3.68 12.86
C ARG A 139 -2.63 3.04 14.24
N GLY A 140 -1.54 3.10 14.97
CA GLY A 140 -1.44 2.59 16.34
C GLY A 140 -0.39 3.35 17.12
N LYS A 141 -0.29 3.09 18.42
CA LYS A 141 0.81 3.65 19.21
C LYS A 141 2.13 3.06 18.69
N ALA A 142 3.21 3.83 18.66
CA ALA A 142 4.50 3.25 18.31
C ALA A 142 4.94 2.21 19.37
N PRO A 143 5.54 1.08 18.96
CA PRO A 143 6.05 0.06 19.88
C PRO A 143 7.03 0.63 20.93
N VAL A 144 6.92 0.10 22.15
CA VAL A 144 7.82 0.45 23.27
C VAL A 144 9.23 -0.09 22.99
N GLY A 145 10.26 0.68 23.34
CA GLY A 145 11.65 0.29 23.12
C GLY A 145 12.18 0.58 21.71
N ARG A 146 11.41 1.30 20.90
CA ARG A 146 11.89 1.89 19.65
C ARG A 146 13.03 2.89 19.90
N PRO A 147 13.94 3.11 18.94
CA PRO A 147 14.88 4.23 18.99
C PRO A 147 14.14 5.57 19.13
N ASP A 148 14.78 6.57 19.75
CA ASP A 148 14.22 7.92 19.93
C ASP A 148 13.75 8.51 18.58
N VAL A 149 14.59 8.34 17.56
CA VAL A 149 14.30 8.66 16.17
C VAL A 149 13.96 7.38 15.41
N VAL A 150 12.71 7.23 15.01
CA VAL A 150 12.30 6.22 14.02
C VAL A 150 12.27 6.89 12.67
N GLU A 151 13.24 6.56 11.83
CA GLU A 151 13.26 6.98 10.44
C GLU A 151 12.11 6.30 9.68
N PRO A 152 11.54 6.98 8.66
CA PRO A 152 10.58 6.36 7.79
C PRO A 152 11.15 5.07 7.18
N PHE A 153 10.32 4.04 7.09
CA PHE A 153 10.73 2.75 6.55
C PHE A 153 9.92 2.37 5.33
N ILE A 154 10.53 1.56 4.46
CA ILE A 154 9.88 0.98 3.30
C ILE A 154 9.86 -0.54 3.44
N GLY A 155 8.78 -1.16 2.98
CA GLY A 155 8.61 -2.61 3.02
C GLY A 155 7.71 -3.15 1.93
N ILE A 156 7.57 -4.47 1.89
CA ILE A 156 6.61 -5.18 1.05
C ILE A 156 5.71 -6.00 1.95
N PHE A 157 4.42 -6.03 1.66
CA PHE A 157 3.41 -6.67 2.50
C PHE A 157 2.34 -7.33 1.66
N SER A 158 1.80 -8.47 2.12
CA SER A 158 0.59 -9.07 1.57
C SER A 158 -0.38 -9.48 2.67
N PHE A 159 -1.68 -9.44 2.36
CA PHE A 159 -2.71 -10.06 3.18
C PHE A 159 -3.09 -11.42 2.60
N GLU A 160 -3.13 -12.42 3.46
CA GLU A 160 -3.54 -13.79 3.19
C GLU A 160 -4.77 -14.13 4.04
N LYS A 161 -5.64 -15.01 3.55
CA LYS A 161 -6.68 -15.60 4.39
C LYS A 161 -6.06 -16.70 5.25
N SER A 162 -6.33 -16.67 6.54
CA SER A 162 -6.08 -17.79 7.44
C SER A 162 -6.96 -18.95 6.99
N SER A 163 -6.31 -19.97 6.42
CA SER A 163 -6.93 -21.24 5.99
C SER A 163 -7.61 -21.97 7.14
#